data_AF-A0AAV9KLY9-F1
#
_entry.id   AF-A0AAV9KLY9-F1
#
_cell.length_a   1.000
_cell.length_b   1.000
_cell.length_c   1.000
_cell.angle_alpha   90.00
_cell.angle_beta   90.00
_cell.angle_gamma   90.00
#
_symmetry.space_group_name_H-M   'P 1'
#
loop_
_entity.id
_entity.type
_entity.pdbx_description
1 polymer ?
#
loop_
_entity_poly.entity_id
_entity_poly.type
_entity_poly.pdbx_seq_one_letter_code
_entity_poly.pdbx_strand_id
1 'polypeptide(L)'
;METKMSKLKSTHNGMPAVIFKLSDYYVVMAEECRYTIIGKFVWTRPNIECIRSIFVEKISLKGDVKIGAYDFCMIFIDVTNDDDCKMIWFKRSIEIDGTVMWLKKWTPDYRPEKDSPIVRVWV
;
A
#
# COMPACT_ATOMS: atom_id res chain seq x y z
N MET A 1 17.64 -9.44 17.25
CA MET A 1 16.60 -9.79 18.24
C MET A 1 15.28 -9.79 17.49
N GLU A 2 14.72 -10.95 17.19
CA GLU A 2 13.39 -11.04 16.57
C GLU A 2 12.34 -10.55 17.57
N THR A 3 11.75 -9.38 17.30
CA THR A 3 10.64 -8.86 18.11
C THR A 3 9.40 -9.69 17.79
N LYS A 4 9.16 -10.72 18.60
CA LYS A 4 8.00 -11.60 18.46
C LYS A 4 6.73 -10.81 18.82
N MET A 5 5.90 -10.52 17.82
CA MET A 5 4.59 -9.89 17.97
C MET A 5 3.77 -10.57 19.07
N SER A 6 3.37 -9.80 20.10
CA SER A 6 2.37 -10.27 21.07
C SER A 6 0.98 -10.19 20.43
N LYS A 7 0.56 -11.29 19.79
CA LYS A 7 -0.76 -11.40 19.14
C LYS A 7 -1.75 -11.99 20.15
N LEU A 8 -2.74 -11.20 20.58
CA LEU A 8 -3.86 -11.74 21.36
C LEU A 8 -4.96 -12.18 20.39
N LYS A 9 -5.23 -13.49 20.36
CA LYS A 9 -6.40 -14.03 19.65
C LYS A 9 -7.65 -13.67 20.45
N SER A 10 -8.63 -13.05 19.80
CA SER A 10 -9.91 -12.69 20.39
C SER A 10 -11.04 -12.95 19.39
N THR A 11 -12.27 -12.65 19.79
CA THR A 11 -13.44 -12.74 18.92
C THR A 11 -14.16 -11.39 18.97
N HIS A 12 -14.46 -10.81 17.80
CA HIS A 12 -15.24 -9.58 17.67
C HIS A 12 -16.47 -9.87 16.81
N ASN A 13 -17.66 -9.71 17.38
CA ASN A 13 -18.94 -10.03 16.73
C ASN A 13 -19.02 -11.45 16.15
N GLY A 14 -18.48 -12.45 16.86
CA GLY A 14 -18.44 -13.84 16.42
C GLY A 14 -17.37 -14.14 15.35
N MET A 15 -16.64 -13.15 14.87
CA MET A 15 -15.53 -13.34 13.93
C MET A 15 -14.18 -13.43 14.66
N PRO A 16 -13.27 -14.32 14.21
CA PRO A 16 -11.90 -14.36 14.73
C PRO A 16 -11.22 -13.00 14.57
N ALA A 17 -10.65 -12.49 15.65
CA ALA A 17 -9.93 -11.22 15.68
C ALA A 17 -8.53 -11.43 16.27
N VAL A 18 -7.62 -10.56 15.87
CA VAL A 18 -6.26 -10.50 16.45
C VAL A 18 -6.02 -9.07 16.91
N ILE A 19 -5.74 -8.92 18.20
CA ILE A 19 -5.42 -7.63 18.81
C ILE A 19 -3.90 -7.51 18.91
N PHE A 20 -3.38 -6.36 18.50
CA PHE A 20 -1.97 -6.00 18.56
C PHE A 20 -1.77 -4.82 19.50
N LYS A 21 -0.63 -4.79 20.20
CA LYS A 21 -0.16 -3.55 20.82
C LYS A 21 0.24 -2.58 19.73
N LEU A 22 -0.23 -1.34 19.84
CA LEU A 22 -0.01 -0.32 18.82
C LEU A 22 1.49 -0.06 18.55
N SER A 23 2.32 -0.04 19.60
CA SER A 23 3.78 0.13 19.51
C SER A 23 4.45 -0.99 18.70
N ASP A 24 4.04 -2.23 18.95
CA ASP A 24 4.64 -3.42 18.34
C ASP A 24 4.13 -3.59 16.91
N TYR A 25 2.87 -3.21 16.68
CA TYR A 25 2.20 -3.26 15.38
C TYR A 25 2.92 -2.40 14.34
N TYR A 26 3.16 -1.11 14.63
CA TYR A 26 3.75 -0.21 13.64
C TYR A 26 5.19 -0.56 13.30
N VAL A 27 6.00 -1.03 14.27
CA VAL A 27 7.39 -1.43 14.00
C VAL A 27 7.44 -2.64 13.06
N VAL A 28 6.63 -3.65 13.34
CA VAL A 28 6.62 -4.88 12.54
C VAL A 28 5.95 -4.65 11.18
N MET A 29 4.86 -3.89 11.14
CA MET A 29 4.23 -3.49 9.87
C MET A 29 5.17 -2.61 9.03
N ALA A 30 5.98 -1.75 9.65
CA ALA A 30 6.94 -0.94 8.91
C ALA A 30 8.00 -1.80 8.21
N GLU A 31 8.42 -2.89 8.84
CA GLU A 31 9.34 -3.85 8.25
C GLU A 31 8.67 -4.66 7.12
N GLU A 32 7.45 -5.16 7.34
CA GLU A 32 6.69 -5.92 6.34
C GLU A 32 6.28 -5.04 5.14
N CYS A 33 5.91 -3.79 5.37
CA CYS A 33 5.45 -2.83 4.36
C CYS A 33 6.57 -1.90 3.85
N ARG A 34 7.83 -2.24 4.09
CA ARG A 34 8.98 -1.39 3.72
C ARG A 34 9.06 -1.04 2.23
N TYR A 35 8.51 -1.90 1.38
CA TYR A 35 8.44 -1.75 -0.08
C TYR A 35 7.00 -1.64 -0.59
N THR A 36 6.09 -1.21 0.28
CA THR A 36 4.68 -0.98 -0.09
C THR A 36 4.50 0.41 -0.69
N ILE A 37 3.78 0.45 -1.80
CA ILE A 37 3.31 1.67 -2.44
C ILE A 37 1.79 1.69 -2.38
N ILE A 38 1.25 2.86 -2.11
CA ILE A 38 -0.18 3.12 -2.07
C ILE A 38 -0.58 3.69 -3.42
N GLY A 39 -1.49 3.02 -4.11
CA GLY A 39 -2.15 3.55 -5.29
C GLY A 39 -3.50 4.14 -4.91
N LYS A 40 -3.67 5.45 -5.09
CA LYS A 40 -4.92 6.17 -4.82
C LYS A 40 -5.54 6.69 -6.11
N PHE A 41 -6.77 6.26 -6.37
CA PHE A 41 -7.62 6.74 -7.44
C PHE A 41 -8.40 7.98 -6.96
N VAL A 42 -8.68 8.90 -7.88
CA VAL A 42 -9.45 10.12 -7.56
C VAL A 42 -10.90 9.78 -7.22
N TRP A 43 -11.46 8.79 -7.91
CA TRP A 43 -12.82 8.30 -7.73
C TRP A 43 -12.77 6.83 -7.35
N THR A 44 -13.68 6.02 -7.86
CA THR A 44 -13.66 4.58 -7.67
C THR A 44 -12.54 3.95 -8.48
N ARG A 45 -11.81 3.03 -7.85
CA ARG A 45 -10.82 2.20 -8.55
C ARG A 45 -11.52 1.23 -9.52
N PRO A 46 -10.90 0.88 -10.65
CA PRO A 46 -11.35 -0.24 -11.47
C PRO A 46 -11.35 -1.57 -10.69
N ASN A 47 -11.91 -2.61 -11.31
CA ASN A 47 -11.87 -3.96 -10.72
C ASN A 47 -10.41 -4.38 -10.41
N ILE A 48 -10.19 -5.05 -9.28
CA ILE A 48 -8.83 -5.36 -8.82
C ILE A 48 -8.06 -6.27 -9.79
N GLU A 49 -8.75 -7.18 -10.50
CA GLU A 49 -8.12 -8.03 -11.51
C GLU A 49 -7.74 -7.23 -12.76
N CYS A 50 -8.57 -6.26 -13.16
CA CYS A 50 -8.24 -5.33 -14.26
C CYS A 50 -6.98 -4.52 -13.93
N ILE A 51 -6.91 -3.99 -12.70
CA ILE A 51 -5.73 -3.27 -12.21
C ILE A 51 -4.49 -4.15 -12.28
N ARG A 52 -4.56 -5.40 -11.81
CA ARG A 52 -3.43 -6.35 -11.83
C ARG A 52 -2.94 -6.62 -13.26
N SER A 53 -3.85 -6.91 -14.19
CA SER A 53 -3.51 -7.21 -15.58
C SER A 53 -2.78 -6.03 -16.23
N ILE A 54 -3.40 -4.84 -16.18
CA ILE A 54 -2.84 -3.63 -16.82
C ILE A 54 -1.53 -3.22 -16.15
N PHE A 55 -1.40 -3.40 -14.83
CA PHE A 55 -0.18 -3.06 -14.12
C PHE A 55 1.02 -3.89 -14.62
N VAL A 56 0.85 -5.21 -14.77
CA VAL A 56 1.89 -6.11 -15.28
C VAL A 56 2.25 -5.80 -16.74
N GLU A 57 1.27 -5.41 -17.56
CA GLU A 57 1.51 -4.97 -18.94
C GLU A 57 2.31 -3.65 -19.01
N LYS A 58 2.02 -2.69 -18.12
CA LYS A 58 2.64 -1.36 -18.14
C LYS A 58 3.98 -1.28 -17.43
N ILE A 59 4.26 -2.20 -16.50
CA ILE A 59 5.42 -2.10 -15.62
C ILE A 59 6.16 -3.43 -15.59
N SER A 60 7.35 -3.42 -16.18
CA SER A 60 8.30 -4.53 -16.08
C SER A 60 9.04 -4.44 -14.74
N LEU A 61 8.77 -5.40 -13.86
CA LEU A 61 9.43 -5.54 -12.56
C LEU A 61 10.52 -6.61 -12.61
N LYS A 62 11.55 -6.46 -11.78
CA LYS A 62 12.57 -7.49 -11.60
C LYS A 62 12.10 -8.61 -10.66
N GLY A 63 11.25 -8.28 -9.69
CA GLY A 63 10.72 -9.23 -8.72
C GLY A 63 9.19 -9.32 -8.73
N ASP A 64 8.67 -10.06 -7.77
CA ASP A 64 7.23 -10.27 -7.65
C ASP A 64 6.51 -9.03 -7.10
N VAL A 65 5.23 -8.92 -7.45
CA VAL A 65 4.30 -7.90 -6.97
C VAL A 65 3.02 -8.53 -6.45
N LYS A 66 2.54 -8.02 -5.31
CA LYS A 66 1.20 -8.32 -4.78
C LYS A 66 0.40 -7.04 -4.77
N ILE A 67 -0.76 -7.06 -5.42
CA ILE A 67 -1.67 -5.91 -5.48
C ILE A 67 -2.95 -6.27 -4.74
N GLY A 68 -3.25 -5.53 -3.69
CA GLY A 68 -4.41 -5.71 -2.83
C GLY A 68 -5.31 -4.49 -2.83
N ALA A 69 -6.62 -4.69 -2.81
CA ALA A 69 -7.56 -3.59 -2.57
C ALA A 69 -7.56 -3.23 -1.08
N TYR A 70 -7.50 -1.94 -0.77
CA TYR A 70 -7.68 -1.45 0.59
C TYR A 70 -9.13 -0.98 0.80
N ASP A 71 -9.61 -0.10 -0.07
CA ASP A 71 -10.99 0.39 -0.07
C ASP A 71 -11.50 0.59 -1.52
N PHE A 72 -12.50 1.45 -1.70
CA PHE A 72 -13.11 1.73 -3.00
C PHE A 72 -12.26 2.64 -3.90
N CYS A 73 -11.27 3.35 -3.38
CA CYS A 73 -10.40 4.26 -4.14
C CYS A 73 -8.91 3.98 -3.94
N MET A 74 -8.53 3.03 -3.07
CA MET A 74 -7.15 2.79 -2.69
C MET A 74 -6.75 1.33 -2.82
N ILE A 75 -5.52 1.11 -3.25
CA ILE A 75 -4.86 -0.19 -3.33
C ILE A 75 -3.48 -0.14 -2.68
N PHE A 76 -2.99 -1.31 -2.27
CA PHE A 76 -1.59 -1.54 -1.93
C PHE A 76 -0.89 -2.29 -3.05
N ILE A 77 0.35 -1.90 -3.30
CA ILE A 77 1.26 -2.49 -4.27
C ILE A 77 2.52 -2.87 -3.48
N ASP A 78 2.62 -4.15 -3.11
CA ASP A 78 3.75 -4.69 -2.37
C ASP A 78 4.73 -5.32 -3.35
N VAL A 79 5.95 -4.79 -3.41
CA VAL A 79 7.03 -5.37 -4.21
C VAL A 79 8.11 -5.98 -3.33
N THR A 80 8.87 -6.88 -3.92
CA THR A 80 9.89 -7.66 -3.19
C THR A 80 11.21 -6.91 -2.96
N ASN A 81 11.52 -5.91 -3.79
CA ASN A 81 12.82 -5.23 -3.79
C ASN A 81 12.71 -3.70 -3.86
N ASP A 82 13.77 -3.04 -3.40
CA ASP A 82 13.85 -1.59 -3.30
C ASP A 82 13.95 -0.89 -4.66
N ASP A 83 14.61 -1.52 -5.65
CA ASP A 83 14.76 -0.98 -7.01
C ASP A 83 13.40 -0.81 -7.70
N ASP A 84 12.59 -1.86 -7.68
CA ASP A 84 11.22 -1.85 -8.22
C ASP A 84 10.35 -0.87 -7.45
N CYS A 85 10.48 -0.83 -6.12
CA CYS A 85 9.75 0.13 -5.29
C CYS A 85 10.07 1.58 -5.68
N LYS A 86 11.35 1.90 -5.84
CA LYS A 86 11.80 3.22 -6.28
C LYS A 86 11.30 3.52 -7.68
N MET A 87 11.45 2.59 -8.62
CA MET A 87 11.02 2.76 -10.00
C MET A 87 9.52 3.09 -10.10
N ILE A 88 8.67 2.30 -9.42
CA ILE A 88 7.23 2.57 -9.38
C ILE A 88 6.97 3.94 -8.75
N TRP A 89 7.55 4.20 -7.57
CA TRP A 89 7.38 5.47 -6.86
C TRP A 89 7.72 6.70 -7.71
N PHE A 90 8.81 6.65 -8.48
CA PHE A 90 9.25 7.76 -9.33
C PHE A 90 8.31 8.05 -10.51
N LYS A 91 7.43 7.12 -10.91
CA LYS A 91 6.41 7.38 -11.94
C LYS A 91 5.37 8.42 -11.49
N ARG A 92 5.18 8.61 -10.18
CA ARG A 92 4.19 9.51 -9.53
C ARG A 92 2.72 9.17 -9.79
N SER A 93 2.38 8.73 -10.98
CA SER A 93 1.05 8.24 -11.34
C SER A 93 1.11 7.19 -12.45
N ILE A 94 0.07 6.38 -12.53
CA ILE A 94 -0.12 5.37 -13.58
C ILE A 94 -1.58 5.48 -14.04
N GLU A 95 -1.80 5.54 -15.34
CA GLU A 95 -3.15 5.43 -15.90
C GLU A 95 -3.56 3.96 -16.00
N ILE A 96 -4.71 3.60 -15.46
CA ILE A 96 -5.30 2.26 -15.49
C ILE A 96 -6.76 2.41 -15.91
N ASP A 97 -7.13 1.78 -17.04
CA ASP A 97 -8.52 1.75 -17.52
C ASP A 97 -9.18 3.15 -17.60
N GLY A 98 -8.46 4.11 -18.18
CA GLY A 98 -8.91 5.51 -18.30
C GLY A 98 -8.94 6.32 -16.99
N THR A 99 -8.54 5.73 -15.87
CA THR A 99 -8.45 6.39 -14.57
C THR A 99 -7.00 6.59 -14.13
N VAL A 100 -6.71 7.71 -13.47
CA VAL A 100 -5.36 7.99 -12.96
C VAL A 100 -5.23 7.49 -11.53
N MET A 101 -4.26 6.61 -11.32
CA MET A 101 -3.81 6.15 -10.02
C MET A 101 -2.59 6.94 -9.58
N TRP A 102 -2.72 7.73 -8.53
CA TRP A 102 -1.63 8.46 -7.90
C TRP A 102 -0.87 7.54 -6.95
N LEU A 103 0.45 7.58 -7.03
CA LEU A 103 1.30 6.78 -6.16
C LEU A 103 1.66 7.60 -4.93
N LYS A 104 1.75 6.92 -3.77
CA LYS A 104 2.26 7.43 -2.49
C LYS A 104 3.11 6.33 -1.85
N LYS A 105 4.31 6.64 -1.37
CA LYS A 105 5.08 5.67 -0.57
C LYS A 105 4.32 5.39 0.73
N TRP A 106 4.18 4.12 1.12
CA TRP A 106 3.60 3.80 2.41
C TRP A 106 4.54 4.27 3.54
N THR A 107 3.94 4.81 4.60
CA THR A 107 4.65 5.19 5.83
C THR A 107 3.87 4.69 7.03
N PRO A 108 4.52 4.43 8.19
CA PRO A 108 3.83 4.03 9.41
C PRO A 108 2.81 5.08 9.88
N ASP A 109 3.09 6.36 9.59
CA ASP A 109 2.21 7.48 9.88
C ASP A 109 1.13 7.68 8.81
N TYR A 110 1.02 6.79 7.82
CA TYR A 110 0.02 6.88 6.78
C TYR A 110 -1.38 6.77 7.40
N ARG A 111 -2.16 7.84 7.24
CA ARG A 111 -3.57 7.88 7.65
C ARG A 111 -4.42 8.03 6.39
N PRO A 112 -5.17 7.00 5.97
CA PRO A 112 -6.00 7.09 4.76
C PRO A 112 -7.05 8.22 4.82
N GLU A 113 -7.50 8.54 6.03
CA GLU A 113 -8.46 9.62 6.32
C GLU A 113 -7.86 11.03 6.23
N LYS A 114 -6.54 11.16 6.39
CA LYS A 114 -5.84 12.45 6.28
C LYS A 114 -5.08 12.45 4.98
N ASP A 115 -5.65 13.06 3.94
CA ASP A 115 -4.88 13.32 2.73
C ASP A 115 -3.59 14.05 3.12
N SER A 116 -2.43 13.41 2.87
CA SER A 116 -1.15 14.07 3.08
C SER A 116 -1.21 15.41 2.36
N PRO A 117 -0.99 16.55 3.04
CA PRO A 117 -1.01 17.84 2.39
C PRO A 117 0.06 17.80 1.31
N ILE A 118 -0.35 17.69 0.04
CA ILE A 118 0.53 17.84 -1.11
C ILE A 118 0.86 19.33 -1.16
N VAL A 119 1.76 19.78 -0.28
CA VAL A 119 2.23 21.17 -0.29
C VAL A 119 3.68 21.12 -0.73
N ARG A 120 3.95 21.72 -1.89
CA ARG A 120 5.30 22.06 -2.31
C ARG A 120 5.76 23.18 -1.39
N VAL A 121 6.76 22.92 -0.54
CA VAL A 121 7.50 24.00 0.10
C VAL A 121 8.37 24.61 -0.99
N TRP A 122 8.02 25.82 -1.43
CA TRP A 122 8.94 26.66 -2.18
C TRP A 122 9.80 27.37 -1.13
N VAL A 123 11.12 27.15 -1.19
CA VAL A 123 12.12 27.94 -0.46
C VAL A 123 12.46 29.17 -1.30
#